data_AF-A0A0K1S3Z7-F1
#
_entry.id   AF-A0A0K1S3Z7-F1
#
_cell.length_a   1.000
_cell.length_b   1.000
_cell.length_c   1.000
_cell.angle_alpha   90.00
_cell.angle_beta   90.00
_cell.angle_gamma   90.00
#
_symmetry.space_group_name_H-M   'P 1'
#
loop_
_entity.id
_entity.type
_entity.pdbx_description
1 polymer ?
#
loop_
_entity_poly.entity_id
_entity_poly.type
_entity_poly.pdbx_seq_one_letter_code
_entity_poly.pdbx_strand_id
1 'polypeptide(L)'
;MVAMRGDRSRQSAKKLWASLPGVYRQCAVAYTDFWESYKTVIPSKRHRPVGQETGQTNHIERLNNTFRQRISRLVRESLSFSKKMENHVGAVWYFIHDYNAQQSKGLSRHHYYRITTKKFKAQQIGLTGELEIQIPKSISRLRIQGSGSRFVHGGASLQEIIIPIVKVNKKRRGDLSTVEVEIIRNSTSTITSGQLAVTFYQQKPVTDKVQPRRLKAGIYTPIGELISDLHELTFDSPSENPREREFPVRFILTSQGNNINNQEVLLRLEEKLTNTSHFTEYKSVSYPIRRSFTGDFDF
;
A
#
# COMPACT_ATOMS: atom_id res chain seq x y z
N MET A 1 15.62 9.79 -0.53
CA MET A 1 14.89 9.53 -1.80
C MET A 1 15.74 8.65 -2.69
N VAL A 2 15.15 7.69 -3.40
CA VAL A 2 15.84 6.84 -4.39
C VAL A 2 15.19 7.06 -5.75
N ALA A 3 16.00 7.27 -6.78
CA ALA A 3 15.55 7.43 -8.16
C ALA A 3 16.34 6.47 -9.06
N MET A 4 15.70 6.04 -10.14
CA MET A 4 16.29 5.12 -11.12
C MET A 4 15.82 5.55 -12.51
N ARG A 5 16.71 5.50 -13.50
CA ARG A 5 16.35 5.82 -14.88
C ARG A 5 15.69 4.61 -15.53
N GLY A 6 14.43 4.74 -15.92
CA GLY A 6 13.72 3.70 -16.65
C GLY A 6 12.43 4.22 -17.27
N ASP A 7 11.88 3.42 -18.16
CA ASP A 7 10.53 3.58 -18.69
C ASP A 7 9.46 3.08 -17.69
N ARG A 8 8.18 3.13 -18.08
CA ARG A 8 7.08 2.59 -17.28
C ARG A 8 6.93 1.06 -17.38
N SER A 9 7.95 0.35 -17.85
CA SER A 9 7.91 -1.10 -17.98
C SER A 9 8.04 -1.80 -16.64
N ARG A 10 7.55 -3.05 -16.60
CA ARG A 10 7.76 -3.96 -15.49
C ARG A 10 9.25 -4.18 -15.18
N GLN A 11 10.10 -4.22 -16.20
CA GLN A 11 11.53 -4.43 -16.02
C GLN A 11 12.18 -3.24 -15.30
N SER A 12 11.81 -2.02 -15.67
CA SER A 12 12.24 -0.81 -14.97
C SER A 12 11.72 -0.78 -13.53
N ALA A 13 10.45 -1.12 -13.29
CA ALA A 13 9.92 -1.23 -11.95
C ALA A 13 10.70 -2.24 -11.08
N LYS A 14 11.08 -3.41 -11.63
CA LYS A 14 11.93 -4.39 -10.94
C LYS A 14 13.30 -3.84 -10.56
N LYS A 15 13.97 -3.16 -11.50
CA LYS A 15 15.28 -2.51 -11.25
C LYS A 15 15.17 -1.45 -10.15
N LEU A 16 14.09 -0.66 -10.16
CA LEU A 16 13.83 0.37 -9.16
C LEU A 16 13.58 -0.22 -7.77
N TRP A 17 12.81 -1.31 -7.69
CA TRP A 17 12.60 -2.00 -6.42
C TRP A 17 13.92 -2.60 -5.90
N ALA A 18 14.68 -3.27 -6.77
CA ALA A 18 15.95 -3.90 -6.41
C ALA A 18 17.03 -2.91 -5.96
N SER A 19 17.03 -1.67 -6.47
CA SER A 19 17.99 -0.64 -6.07
C SER A 19 17.76 -0.10 -4.65
N LEU A 20 16.61 -0.40 -4.04
CA LEU A 20 16.35 -0.05 -2.65
C LEU A 20 17.20 -0.93 -1.70
N PRO A 21 17.83 -0.33 -0.66
CA PRO A 21 18.47 -1.08 0.42
C PRO A 21 17.58 -2.21 0.94
N GLY A 22 18.19 -3.37 1.22
CA GLY A 22 17.46 -4.58 1.63
C GLY A 22 16.50 -4.35 2.79
N VAL A 23 16.91 -3.56 3.78
CA VAL A 23 16.08 -3.16 4.93
C VAL A 23 14.79 -2.46 4.48
N TYR A 24 14.84 -1.55 3.51
CA TYR A 24 13.64 -0.87 3.00
C TYR A 24 12.77 -1.80 2.20
N ARG A 25 13.35 -2.68 1.39
CA ARG A 25 12.58 -3.72 0.71
C ARG A 25 11.85 -4.62 1.71
N GLN A 26 12.39 -4.85 2.91
CA GLN A 26 11.81 -5.69 3.93
C GLN A 26 10.68 -5.03 4.73
N CYS A 27 10.80 -3.74 5.06
CA CYS A 27 9.90 -3.09 6.03
C CYS A 27 9.09 -1.90 5.48
N ALA A 28 9.42 -1.35 4.32
CA ALA A 28 8.72 -0.17 3.81
C ALA A 28 7.36 -0.53 3.24
N VAL A 29 6.36 0.30 3.55
CA VAL A 29 5.07 0.32 2.86
C VAL A 29 5.20 1.28 1.66
N ALA A 30 4.86 0.79 0.48
CA ALA A 30 4.91 1.57 -0.76
C ALA A 30 3.51 1.94 -1.21
N TYR A 31 3.21 3.24 -1.13
CA TYR A 31 2.00 3.82 -1.72
C TYR A 31 2.29 4.18 -3.18
N THR A 32 1.48 3.68 -4.09
CA THR A 32 1.62 3.95 -5.53
C THR A 32 0.26 4.26 -6.15
N ASP A 33 0.26 4.75 -7.39
CA ASP A 33 -0.93 4.72 -8.23
C ASP A 33 -1.30 3.27 -8.63
N PHE A 34 -2.37 3.14 -9.41
CA PHE A 34 -2.87 1.85 -9.91
C PHE A 34 -2.08 1.31 -11.12
N TRP A 35 -0.83 1.73 -11.32
CA TRP A 35 -0.04 1.24 -12.45
C TRP A 35 0.32 -0.24 -12.28
N GLU A 36 -0.04 -1.07 -13.28
CA GLU A 36 0.04 -2.53 -13.21
C GLU A 36 1.46 -3.06 -12.92
N SER A 37 2.49 -2.35 -13.40
CA SER A 37 3.88 -2.76 -13.16
C SER A 37 4.24 -2.77 -11.67
N TYR A 38 3.63 -1.92 -10.84
CA TYR A 38 3.91 -1.92 -9.40
C TYR A 38 3.27 -3.11 -8.69
N LYS A 39 2.05 -3.49 -9.08
CA LYS A 39 1.30 -4.63 -8.52
C LYS A 39 2.07 -5.94 -8.64
N THR A 40 2.77 -6.13 -9.75
CA THR A 40 3.53 -7.37 -10.02
C THR A 40 4.96 -7.37 -9.48
N VAL A 41 5.46 -6.24 -8.97
CA VAL A 41 6.86 -6.07 -8.55
C VAL A 41 6.98 -5.84 -7.05
N ILE A 42 6.10 -5.03 -6.48
CA ILE A 42 6.10 -4.72 -5.06
C ILE A 42 5.32 -5.84 -4.34
N PRO A 43 5.88 -6.47 -3.29
CA PRO A 43 5.18 -7.52 -2.55
C PRO A 43 3.82 -7.04 -2.02
N SER A 44 2.78 -7.87 -2.15
CA SER A 44 1.39 -7.52 -1.77
C SER A 44 1.26 -7.01 -0.33
N LYS A 45 2.00 -7.61 0.61
CA LYS A 45 2.04 -7.16 2.01
C LYS A 45 2.52 -5.70 2.17
N ARG A 46 3.29 -5.18 1.21
CA ARG A 46 3.92 -3.86 1.22
C ARG A 46 3.29 -2.87 0.24
N HIS A 47 2.61 -3.36 -0.80
CA HIS A 47 2.01 -2.53 -1.84
C HIS A 47 0.65 -1.99 -1.39
N ARG A 48 0.47 -0.68 -1.49
CA ARG A 48 -0.80 0.01 -1.23
C ARG A 48 -1.14 0.89 -2.43
N PRO A 49 -1.80 0.35 -3.47
CA PRO A 49 -2.29 1.16 -4.56
C PRO A 49 -3.38 2.10 -4.04
N VAL A 50 -3.31 3.38 -4.39
CA VAL A 50 -4.17 4.44 -3.88
C VAL A 50 -4.53 5.44 -4.97
N GLY A 51 -5.76 5.95 -4.93
CA GLY A 51 -6.20 7.03 -5.80
C GLY A 51 -5.72 8.40 -5.32
N GLN A 52 -5.86 9.40 -6.20
CA GLN A 52 -5.44 10.79 -5.95
C GLN A 52 -6.16 11.41 -4.75
N GLU A 53 -7.42 11.01 -4.51
CA GLU A 53 -8.26 11.46 -3.41
C GLU A 53 -7.68 11.14 -2.02
N THR A 54 -6.83 10.12 -1.92
CA THR A 54 -6.17 9.75 -0.65
C THR A 54 -5.08 10.72 -0.22
N GLY A 55 -4.56 11.51 -1.16
CA GLY A 55 -3.43 12.41 -0.96
C GLY A 55 -2.08 11.74 -0.68
N GLN A 56 -2.03 10.40 -0.64
CA GLN A 56 -0.84 9.64 -0.27
C GLN A 56 0.27 9.74 -1.33
N THR A 57 -0.07 9.95 -2.60
CA THR A 57 0.90 10.11 -3.71
C THR A 57 1.19 11.57 -4.06
N ASN A 58 0.49 12.55 -3.48
CA ASN A 58 0.64 13.99 -3.78
C ASN A 58 2.08 14.50 -3.63
N HIS A 59 2.85 13.88 -2.74
CA HIS A 59 4.24 14.25 -2.53
C HIS A 59 5.15 13.85 -3.70
N ILE A 60 4.82 12.80 -4.45
CA ILE A 60 5.52 12.38 -5.67
C ILE A 60 5.24 13.37 -6.80
N GLU A 61 3.98 13.75 -6.98
CA GLU A 61 3.60 14.77 -7.97
C GLU A 61 4.28 16.11 -7.69
N ARG A 62 4.26 16.54 -6.42
CA ARG A 62 4.98 17.75 -5.98
C ARG A 62 6.48 17.66 -6.28
N LEU A 63 7.08 16.51 -6.06
CA LEU A 63 8.50 16.28 -6.28
C LEU A 63 8.84 16.29 -7.78
N ASN A 64 8.03 15.65 -8.62
CA ASN A 64 8.15 15.70 -10.08
C ASN A 64 8.08 17.14 -10.60
N ASN A 65 7.13 17.93 -10.10
CA ASN A 65 7.07 19.35 -10.43
C ASN A 65 8.33 20.10 -9.95
N THR A 66 8.84 19.78 -8.76
CA THR A 66 10.07 20.39 -8.24
C THR A 66 11.27 20.07 -9.13
N PHE A 67 11.41 18.82 -9.59
CA PHE A 67 12.46 18.44 -10.53
C PHE A 67 12.38 19.23 -11.82
N ARG A 68 11.20 19.30 -12.46
CA ARG A 68 11.00 20.08 -13.69
C ARG A 68 11.38 21.54 -13.53
N GLN A 69 11.01 22.15 -12.40
CA GLN A 69 11.20 23.58 -12.17
C GLN A 69 12.61 23.95 -11.69
N ARG A 70 13.39 23.01 -11.17
CA ARG A 70 14.71 23.30 -10.56
C ARG A 70 15.88 22.64 -11.26
N ILE A 71 15.66 21.55 -11.98
CA ILE A 71 16.71 20.90 -12.75
C ILE A 71 16.63 21.47 -14.16
N SER A 72 17.45 22.49 -14.43
CA SER A 72 17.47 23.20 -15.71
C SER A 72 17.76 22.31 -16.91
N ARG A 73 18.27 21.09 -16.71
CA ARG A 73 18.49 20.08 -17.76
C ARG A 73 17.24 19.26 -18.13
N LEU A 74 16.15 19.36 -17.35
CA LEU A 74 14.87 18.68 -17.62
C LEU A 74 13.86 19.64 -18.29
N VAL A 75 14.32 20.42 -19.26
CA VAL A 75 13.48 21.27 -20.12
C VAL A 75 13.59 20.81 -21.58
N ARG A 76 13.05 21.59 -22.52
CA ARG A 76 13.10 21.26 -23.96
C ARG A 76 14.52 20.95 -24.43
N GLU A 77 14.61 19.95 -25.30
CA GLU A 77 15.87 19.41 -25.81
C GLU A 77 16.75 20.48 -26.46
N SER A 78 16.15 21.42 -27.18
CA SER A 78 16.88 22.46 -27.91
C SER A 78 17.58 23.51 -27.04
N LEU A 79 17.35 23.58 -25.72
CA LEU A 79 17.85 24.68 -24.88
C LEU A 79 19.00 24.28 -23.95
N SER A 80 18.86 23.18 -23.21
CA SER A 80 19.77 22.83 -22.11
C SER A 80 20.18 21.36 -22.09
N PHE A 81 19.84 20.65 -23.16
CA PHE A 81 20.11 19.23 -23.26
C PHE A 81 21.59 18.96 -23.51
N SER A 82 22.17 18.12 -22.66
CA SER A 82 23.51 17.61 -22.91
C SER A 82 23.44 16.41 -23.86
N LYS A 83 24.34 16.36 -24.84
CA LYS A 83 24.54 15.16 -25.68
C LYS A 83 25.03 13.95 -24.87
N LYS A 84 25.58 14.18 -23.67
CA LYS A 84 26.04 13.14 -22.76
C LYS A 84 24.95 12.83 -21.73
N MET A 85 24.49 11.59 -21.73
CA MET A 85 23.45 11.12 -20.82
C MET A 85 23.88 11.23 -19.34
N GLU A 86 25.17 11.06 -19.09
CA GLU A 86 25.80 11.12 -17.77
C GLU A 86 25.57 12.47 -17.11
N ASN A 87 25.53 13.55 -17.90
CA ASN A 87 25.29 14.91 -17.39
C ASN A 87 23.84 15.10 -16.93
N HIS A 88 22.89 14.46 -17.60
CA HIS A 88 21.48 14.48 -17.19
C HIS A 88 21.27 13.68 -15.91
N VAL A 89 21.83 12.47 -15.88
CA VAL A 89 21.83 11.60 -14.70
C VAL A 89 22.51 12.29 -13.52
N GLY A 90 23.68 12.90 -13.74
CA GLY A 90 24.42 13.66 -12.74
C GLY A 90 23.63 14.86 -12.20
N ALA A 91 22.98 15.64 -13.06
CA ALA A 91 22.16 16.77 -12.61
C ALA A 91 20.98 16.34 -11.72
N VAL A 92 20.33 15.21 -12.05
CA VAL A 92 19.32 14.62 -11.18
C VAL A 92 19.96 14.18 -9.87
N TRP A 93 21.05 13.43 -9.88
CA TRP A 93 21.71 12.96 -8.66
C TRP A 93 22.18 14.09 -7.75
N TYR A 94 22.83 15.13 -8.28
CA TYR A 94 23.24 16.30 -7.50
C TYR A 94 22.04 16.95 -6.82
N PHE A 95 20.92 17.11 -7.55
CA PHE A 95 19.68 17.60 -6.95
C PHE A 95 19.19 16.69 -5.82
N ILE A 96 19.15 15.38 -6.03
CA ILE A 96 18.66 14.42 -5.03
C ILE A 96 19.52 14.44 -3.76
N HIS A 97 20.85 14.48 -3.90
CA HIS A 97 21.77 14.52 -2.76
C HIS A 97 21.62 15.82 -1.97
N ASP A 98 21.62 16.97 -2.63
CA ASP A 98 21.38 18.27 -2.00
C ASP A 98 20.00 18.32 -1.32
N TYR A 99 18.96 17.83 -2.01
CA TYR A 99 17.61 17.77 -1.47
C TYR A 99 17.55 16.92 -0.20
N ASN A 100 18.13 15.71 -0.20
CA ASN A 100 18.17 14.83 0.96
C ASN A 100 18.97 15.46 2.11
N ALA A 101 20.11 16.10 1.81
CA ALA A 101 20.94 16.78 2.82
C ALA A 101 20.17 17.93 3.50
N GLN A 102 19.45 18.75 2.73
CA GLN A 102 18.61 19.82 3.27
C GLN A 102 17.46 19.28 4.14
N GLN A 103 16.82 18.17 3.75
CA GLN A 103 15.80 17.52 4.57
C GLN A 103 16.37 16.97 5.89
N SER A 104 17.57 16.39 5.86
CA SER A 104 18.21 15.82 7.06
C SER A 104 18.53 16.86 8.14
N LYS A 105 18.83 18.10 7.72
CA LYS A 105 19.14 19.23 8.61
C LYS A 105 17.89 19.85 9.26
N GLY A 106 16.70 19.31 9.04
CA GLY A 106 15.45 19.85 9.60
C GLY A 106 15.14 21.28 9.13
N LEU A 107 15.79 21.75 8.05
CA LEU A 107 15.56 23.07 7.49
C LEU A 107 14.14 23.12 6.93
N SER A 108 13.19 23.58 7.75
CA SER A 108 11.85 23.92 7.33
C SER A 108 11.97 24.97 6.25
N ARG A 109 11.53 24.64 5.03
CA ARG A 109 11.47 25.60 3.92
C ARG A 109 10.26 26.54 4.08
N HIS A 110 10.12 27.12 5.26
CA HIS A 110 9.42 28.38 5.47
C HIS A 110 10.25 29.58 5.01
N HIS A 111 11.30 29.38 4.20
CA HIS A 111 11.71 30.41 3.27
C HIS A 111 10.56 30.63 2.28
N TYR A 112 9.67 31.54 2.67
CA TYR A 112 8.70 32.19 1.81
C TYR A 112 9.47 32.67 0.58
N TYR A 113 9.48 31.85 -0.48
CA TYR A 113 9.79 32.37 -1.80
C TYR A 113 8.76 33.47 -2.04
N ARG A 114 9.22 34.72 -2.07
CA ARG A 114 8.43 35.86 -2.53
C ARG A 114 7.75 35.39 -3.82
N ILE A 115 6.41 35.30 -3.79
CA ILE A 115 5.65 34.80 -4.92
C ILE A 115 5.97 35.72 -6.09
N THR A 116 6.71 35.19 -7.06
CA THR A 116 7.02 35.90 -8.28
C THR A 116 6.11 35.34 -9.36
N THR A 117 5.21 36.16 -9.88
CA THR A 117 4.38 35.81 -11.03
C THR A 117 4.91 36.48 -12.28
N LYS A 118 4.68 35.86 -13.44
CA LYS A 118 4.76 36.53 -14.73
C LYS A 118 3.33 36.98 -15.08
N LYS A 119 3.16 38.27 -15.32
CA LYS A 119 1.86 38.87 -15.65
C LYS A 119 1.70 38.98 -17.17
N PHE A 120 0.49 38.75 -17.64
CA PHE A 120 0.08 38.94 -19.04
C PHE A 120 -1.27 39.65 -19.07
N LYS A 121 -1.42 40.63 -19.96
CA LYS A 121 -2.73 41.18 -20.34
C LYS A 121 -3.36 40.29 -21.40
N ALA A 122 -4.70 40.28 -21.48
CA ALA A 122 -5.45 39.50 -22.46
C ALA A 122 -4.91 39.63 -23.89
N GLN A 123 -4.63 40.87 -24.35
CA GLN A 123 -4.14 41.11 -25.71
C GLN A 123 -2.77 40.47 -25.97
N GLN A 124 -1.92 40.33 -24.95
CA GLN A 124 -0.56 39.77 -25.10
C GLN A 124 -0.54 38.26 -25.36
N ILE A 125 -1.68 37.59 -25.15
CA ILE A 125 -1.83 36.15 -25.38
C ILE A 125 -2.99 35.83 -26.32
N GLY A 126 -3.46 36.83 -27.08
CA GLY A 126 -4.50 36.64 -28.10
C GLY A 126 -5.92 36.51 -27.56
N LEU A 127 -6.20 36.98 -26.35
CA LEU A 127 -7.56 37.04 -25.78
C LEU A 127 -8.14 38.45 -25.89
N THR A 128 -9.46 38.55 -26.02
CA THR A 128 -10.21 39.81 -25.94
C THR A 128 -10.58 40.15 -24.50
N GLY A 129 -10.81 41.44 -24.22
CA GLY A 129 -11.20 41.94 -22.89
C GLY A 129 -10.05 42.45 -22.01
N GLU A 130 -10.33 42.63 -20.72
CA GLU A 130 -9.42 43.24 -19.74
C GLU A 130 -8.78 42.25 -18.76
N LEU A 131 -8.92 40.95 -19.03
CA LEU A 131 -8.42 39.90 -18.14
C LEU A 131 -6.90 40.01 -17.94
N GLU A 132 -6.46 40.05 -16.67
CA GLU A 132 -5.05 39.89 -16.31
C GLU A 132 -4.78 38.44 -15.86
N ILE A 133 -3.75 37.85 -16.45
CA ILE A 133 -3.33 36.48 -16.16
C ILE A 133 -2.00 36.51 -15.44
N GLN A 134 -1.94 35.88 -14.27
CA GLN A 134 -0.73 35.76 -13.48
C GLN A 134 -0.30 34.29 -13.39
N ILE A 135 0.85 33.99 -13.98
CA ILE A 135 1.41 32.64 -13.95
C ILE A 135 2.54 32.60 -12.91
N PRO A 136 2.46 31.74 -11.87
CA PRO A 136 3.53 31.60 -10.91
C PRO A 136 4.85 31.16 -11.57
N LYS A 137 5.95 31.80 -11.19
CA LYS A 137 7.30 31.36 -11.59
C LYS A 137 7.74 30.17 -10.72
N SER A 138 8.36 29.19 -11.36
CA SER A 138 8.92 28.01 -10.70
C SER A 138 7.88 27.24 -9.87
N ILE A 139 8.17 26.94 -8.61
CA ILE A 139 7.30 26.20 -7.68
C ILE A 139 6.40 27.09 -6.81
N SER A 140 6.31 28.39 -7.13
CA SER A 140 5.47 29.33 -6.38
C SER A 140 4.00 28.93 -6.47
N ARG A 141 3.27 28.98 -5.36
CA ARG A 141 1.84 28.63 -5.32
C ARG A 141 1.04 29.82 -4.80
N LEU A 142 -0.04 30.15 -5.51
CA LEU A 142 -1.06 31.05 -5.02
C LEU A 142 -1.99 30.24 -4.11
N ARG A 143 -2.07 30.62 -2.83
CA ARG A 143 -2.95 29.95 -1.87
C ARG A 143 -4.32 30.60 -1.93
N ILE A 144 -5.37 29.79 -2.11
CA ILE A 144 -6.76 30.24 -1.99
C ILE A 144 -7.18 30.07 -0.53
N GLN A 145 -7.79 31.08 0.07
CA GLN A 145 -8.30 31.03 1.45
C GLN A 145 -9.48 30.04 1.54
N GLY A 146 -9.55 29.23 2.61
CA GLY A 146 -10.66 28.30 2.86
C GLY A 146 -10.65 26.98 2.05
N SER A 147 -9.92 26.92 0.94
CA SER A 147 -9.66 25.66 0.23
C SER A 147 -8.51 24.92 0.93
N GLY A 148 -8.71 23.64 1.26
CA GLY A 148 -7.64 22.77 1.76
C GLY A 148 -6.50 22.58 0.75
N SER A 149 -5.76 21.47 0.81
CA SER A 149 -4.67 21.15 -0.12
C SER A 149 -5.15 20.76 -1.52
N ARG A 150 -6.05 21.53 -2.15
CA ARG A 150 -6.53 21.27 -3.50
C ARG A 150 -5.68 22.06 -4.50
N PHE A 151 -5.31 21.34 -5.55
CA PHE A 151 -4.20 21.58 -6.47
C PHE A 151 -4.07 23.01 -7.01
N VAL A 152 -2.84 23.48 -7.18
CA VAL A 152 -2.51 24.67 -7.97
C VAL A 152 -1.67 24.20 -9.16
N HIS A 153 -2.20 24.34 -10.37
CA HIS A 153 -1.47 24.03 -11.61
C HIS A 153 -0.19 24.87 -11.66
N GLY A 154 0.95 24.21 -11.87
CA GLY A 154 2.27 24.85 -11.78
C GLY A 154 2.86 25.18 -13.15
N GLY A 155 2.94 26.47 -13.47
CA GLY A 155 3.71 27.04 -14.59
C GLY A 155 3.03 26.98 -15.97
N ALA A 156 3.59 27.71 -16.94
CA ALA A 156 3.06 27.82 -18.31
C ALA A 156 3.43 26.63 -19.23
N SER A 157 4.06 25.58 -18.70
CA SER A 157 4.60 24.45 -19.49
C SER A 157 3.66 23.25 -19.49
N LEU A 158 3.49 22.59 -20.63
CA LEU A 158 2.82 21.28 -20.75
C LEU A 158 3.47 20.22 -19.83
N GLN A 159 2.65 19.33 -19.24
CA GLN A 159 3.07 18.03 -18.69
C GLN A 159 3.61 17.18 -19.90
N GLU A 160 4.71 16.41 -19.93
CA GLU A 160 5.36 15.44 -19.03
C GLU A 160 6.79 15.08 -19.53
N ILE A 161 7.73 14.75 -18.63
CA ILE A 161 8.81 13.74 -18.84
C ILE A 161 8.88 12.98 -17.52
N ILE A 162 8.76 11.65 -17.55
CA ILE A 162 8.61 10.80 -16.37
C ILE A 162 9.98 10.36 -15.85
N ILE A 163 10.26 10.65 -14.58
CA ILE A 163 11.32 9.97 -13.80
C ILE A 163 10.57 9.13 -12.77
N PRO A 164 10.73 7.80 -12.72
CA PRO A 164 10.10 6.99 -11.70
C PRO A 164 10.81 7.23 -10.36
N ILE A 165 10.06 7.74 -9.37
CA ILE A 165 10.57 8.06 -8.04
C ILE A 165 9.81 7.21 -7.01
N VAL A 166 10.56 6.50 -6.16
CA VAL A 166 10.00 5.87 -4.96
C VAL A 166 10.40 6.69 -3.74
N LYS A 167 9.41 7.29 -3.08
CA LYS A 167 9.60 7.89 -1.76
C LYS A 167 9.38 6.82 -0.69
N VAL A 168 10.46 6.39 -0.06
CA VAL A 168 10.42 5.55 1.13
C VAL A 168 10.32 6.46 2.36
N ASN A 169 9.17 6.42 3.04
CA ASN A 169 9.04 6.98 4.37
C ASN A 169 9.31 5.87 5.40
N LYS A 170 10.50 5.88 6.02
CA LYS A 170 10.75 5.08 7.22
C LYS A 170 10.05 5.79 8.38
N LYS A 171 8.81 5.41 8.69
CA LYS A 171 8.23 5.76 10.00
C LYS A 171 9.20 5.24 11.06
N ARG A 172 9.56 6.06 12.06
CA ARG A 172 10.07 5.50 13.32
C ARG A 172 9.02 4.47 13.73
N ARG A 173 9.43 3.21 13.84
CA ARG A 173 8.61 2.16 14.42
C ARG A 173 8.25 2.70 15.81
N GLY A 174 7.01 3.15 15.99
CA GLY A 174 6.37 2.77 17.23
C GLY A 174 6.41 1.25 17.19
N ASP A 175 6.97 0.62 18.21
CA ASP A 175 7.15 -0.82 18.27
C ASP A 175 5.81 -1.60 18.27
N LEU A 176 4.69 -0.93 17.98
CA LEU A 176 3.33 -1.45 17.83
C LEU A 176 3.26 -2.41 16.62
N SER A 177 3.27 -3.70 16.91
CA SER A 177 2.91 -4.80 16.01
C SER A 177 1.55 -5.37 16.43
N THR A 178 0.89 -6.19 15.61
CA THR A 178 -0.29 -6.96 16.03
C THR A 178 0.08 -8.42 16.22
N VAL A 179 -0.55 -9.10 17.18
CA VAL A 179 -0.29 -10.53 17.46
C VAL A 179 -0.45 -11.38 16.20
N GLU A 180 0.44 -12.35 15.99
CA GLU A 180 0.30 -13.34 14.92
C GLU A 180 -0.52 -14.54 15.41
N VAL A 181 -1.38 -15.06 14.52
CA VAL A 181 -2.28 -16.16 14.83
C VAL A 181 -1.96 -17.34 13.93
N GLU A 182 -1.79 -18.50 14.54
CA GLU A 182 -1.59 -19.78 13.86
C GLU A 182 -2.81 -20.68 14.00
N ILE A 183 -2.98 -21.55 13.01
CA ILE A 183 -4.01 -22.57 13.00
C ILE A 183 -3.32 -23.87 13.36
N ILE A 184 -3.60 -24.38 14.56
CA ILE A 184 -3.15 -25.69 14.97
C ILE A 184 -4.18 -26.69 14.45
N ARG A 185 -3.75 -27.51 13.49
CA ARG A 185 -4.55 -28.66 13.05
C ARG A 185 -4.52 -29.67 14.19
N ASN A 186 -5.69 -30.04 14.70
CA ASN A 186 -5.80 -31.19 15.59
C ASN A 186 -5.43 -32.47 14.81
N SER A 187 -5.19 -33.58 15.51
CA SER A 187 -4.69 -34.84 14.95
C SER A 187 -5.47 -35.38 13.74
N THR A 188 -6.72 -34.97 13.55
CA THR A 188 -7.53 -35.23 12.35
C THR A 188 -7.36 -34.14 11.30
N SER A 189 -6.66 -34.47 10.21
CA SER A 189 -6.51 -33.59 9.04
C SER A 189 -7.70 -33.63 8.06
N THR A 190 -8.74 -34.42 8.35
CA THR A 190 -9.91 -34.65 7.48
C THR A 190 -11.20 -34.41 8.25
N ILE A 191 -12.17 -33.73 7.62
CA ILE A 191 -13.52 -33.53 8.17
C ILE A 191 -14.35 -34.77 7.85
N THR A 192 -14.67 -35.55 8.88
CA THR A 192 -15.45 -36.80 8.76
C THR A 192 -16.87 -36.69 9.29
N SER A 193 -17.20 -35.58 9.96
CA SER A 193 -18.51 -35.33 10.58
C SER A 193 -19.03 -33.93 10.21
N GLY A 194 -20.24 -33.59 10.67
CA GLY A 194 -20.84 -32.25 10.45
C GLY A 194 -20.18 -31.10 11.23
N GLN A 195 -18.99 -31.30 11.77
CA GLN A 195 -18.29 -30.34 12.62
C GLN A 195 -16.77 -30.47 12.48
N LEU A 196 -16.05 -29.39 12.76
CA LEU A 196 -14.60 -29.35 12.77
C LEU A 196 -14.10 -28.56 13.99
N ALA A 197 -13.34 -29.21 14.86
CA ALA A 197 -12.67 -28.57 15.98
C ALA A 197 -11.25 -28.18 15.61
N VAL A 198 -10.90 -26.91 15.81
CA VAL A 198 -9.59 -26.31 15.47
C VAL A 198 -9.14 -25.42 16.61
N THR A 199 -7.85 -25.45 16.93
CA THR A 199 -7.26 -24.54 17.91
C THR A 199 -6.50 -23.44 17.20
N PHE A 200 -6.79 -22.18 17.54
CA PHE A 200 -6.00 -21.05 17.10
C PHE A 200 -4.98 -20.68 18.17
N TYR A 201 -3.74 -20.42 17.78
CA TYR A 201 -2.66 -20.07 18.71
C TYR A 201 -2.17 -18.65 18.48
N GLN A 202 -2.19 -17.84 19.54
CA GLN A 202 -1.62 -16.50 19.54
C GLN A 202 -0.13 -16.58 19.88
N GLN A 203 0.73 -16.27 18.90
CA GLN A 203 2.18 -16.47 18.97
C GLN A 203 2.87 -15.70 20.11
N LYS A 204 2.40 -14.49 20.42
CA LYS A 204 2.99 -13.61 21.44
C LYS A 204 1.90 -13.04 22.36
N PRO A 205 2.20 -12.78 23.64
CA PRO A 205 1.30 -12.03 24.50
C PRO A 205 1.06 -10.62 23.96
N VAL A 206 -0.14 -10.10 24.25
CA VAL A 206 -0.44 -8.67 24.06
C VAL A 206 0.34 -7.85 25.06
N THR A 207 0.93 -6.76 24.56
CA THR A 207 1.65 -5.76 25.35
C THR A 207 1.37 -4.38 24.77
N ASP A 208 1.87 -3.31 25.39
CA ASP A 208 1.80 -1.96 24.82
C ASP A 208 2.35 -1.92 23.39
N LYS A 209 3.33 -2.76 23.08
CA LYS A 209 3.99 -2.87 21.77
C LYS A 209 3.39 -3.96 20.87
N VAL A 210 2.58 -4.87 21.39
CA VAL A 210 1.98 -5.95 20.61
C VAL A 210 0.47 -5.90 20.82
N GLN A 211 -0.22 -5.30 19.87
CA GLN A 211 -1.64 -5.02 19.90
C GLN A 211 -2.49 -6.28 19.58
N PRO A 212 -3.70 -6.36 20.13
CA PRO A 212 -4.62 -7.47 19.87
C PRO A 212 -5.06 -7.52 18.41
N ARG A 213 -5.54 -8.68 17.96
CA ARG A 213 -6.06 -8.89 16.59
C ARG A 213 -7.47 -9.47 16.63
N ARG A 214 -8.33 -9.02 15.72
CA ARG A 214 -9.68 -9.57 15.53
C ARG A 214 -9.80 -10.22 14.15
N LEU A 215 -10.26 -11.45 14.10
CA LEU A 215 -10.40 -12.23 12.86
C LEU A 215 -11.80 -12.85 12.78
N LYS A 216 -12.33 -12.94 11.57
CA LYS A 216 -13.47 -13.79 11.26
C LYS A 216 -12.98 -15.13 10.77
N ALA A 217 -13.54 -16.23 11.25
CA ALA A 217 -13.18 -17.56 10.82
C ALA A 217 -14.41 -18.32 10.34
N GLY A 218 -14.27 -19.05 9.23
CA GLY A 218 -15.32 -19.91 8.67
C GLY A 218 -14.73 -20.91 7.68
N ILE A 219 -15.53 -21.93 7.33
CA ILE A 219 -15.16 -22.95 6.34
C ILE A 219 -15.84 -22.61 5.02
N TYR A 220 -15.06 -22.59 3.95
CA TYR A 220 -15.52 -22.18 2.63
C TYR A 220 -15.20 -23.22 1.56
N THR A 221 -16.00 -23.27 0.51
CA THR A 221 -15.65 -24.00 -0.72
C THR A 221 -14.50 -23.28 -1.47
N PRO A 222 -13.82 -23.96 -2.41
CA PRO A 222 -12.80 -23.33 -3.25
C PRO A 222 -13.29 -22.14 -4.08
N ILE A 223 -14.59 -22.10 -4.39
CA ILE A 223 -15.25 -20.99 -5.10
C ILE A 223 -15.72 -19.86 -4.16
N GLY A 224 -15.53 -20.02 -2.85
CA GLY A 224 -15.70 -18.94 -1.87
C GLY A 224 -17.02 -18.94 -1.10
N GLU A 225 -17.86 -19.98 -1.22
CA GLU A 225 -19.14 -20.09 -0.50
C GLU A 225 -18.92 -20.57 0.93
N LEU A 226 -19.55 -19.92 1.91
CA LEU A 226 -19.48 -20.30 3.33
C LEU A 226 -20.35 -21.53 3.60
N ILE A 227 -19.76 -22.56 4.20
CA ILE A 227 -20.40 -23.85 4.47
C ILE A 227 -20.42 -24.23 5.96
N SER A 228 -20.03 -23.30 6.84
CA SER A 228 -20.13 -23.43 8.29
C SER A 228 -20.75 -22.18 8.91
N ASP A 229 -20.98 -22.21 10.22
CA ASP A 229 -21.08 -20.99 11.02
C ASP A 229 -19.80 -20.13 10.91
N LEU A 230 -19.96 -18.84 11.23
CA LEU A 230 -18.92 -17.83 11.18
C LEU A 230 -18.60 -17.38 12.60
N HIS A 231 -17.33 -17.47 13.00
CA HIS A 231 -16.88 -17.02 14.32
C HIS A 231 -16.12 -15.70 14.23
N GLU A 232 -16.48 -14.73 15.07
CA GLU A 232 -15.67 -13.53 15.30
C GLU A 232 -14.76 -13.77 16.52
N LEU A 233 -13.45 -13.81 16.29
CA LEU A 233 -12.44 -14.18 17.28
C LEU A 233 -11.58 -12.96 17.63
N THR A 234 -11.34 -12.76 18.92
CA THR A 234 -10.43 -11.73 19.44
C THR A 234 -9.23 -12.40 20.10
N PHE A 235 -8.04 -12.07 19.62
CA PHE A 235 -6.76 -12.56 20.12
C PHE A 235 -6.10 -11.42 20.89
N ASP A 236 -6.35 -11.38 22.20
CA ASP A 236 -5.90 -10.31 23.09
C ASP A 236 -5.22 -10.81 24.37
N SER A 237 -4.84 -12.09 24.44
CA SER A 237 -4.28 -12.69 25.65
C SER A 237 -2.93 -12.04 26.01
N PRO A 238 -2.78 -11.47 27.22
CA PRO A 238 -1.50 -10.90 27.69
C PRO A 238 -0.60 -11.95 28.35
N SER A 239 -1.06 -13.21 28.48
CA SER A 239 -0.33 -14.24 29.23
C SER A 239 0.94 -14.68 28.51
N GLU A 240 2.05 -14.79 29.25
CA GLU A 240 3.31 -15.39 28.78
C GLU A 240 3.19 -16.92 28.62
N ASN A 241 2.20 -17.55 29.24
CA ASN A 241 1.95 -18.99 29.13
C ASN A 241 1.34 -19.36 27.75
N PRO A 242 2.02 -20.17 26.91
CA PRO A 242 1.50 -20.55 25.59
C PRO A 242 0.13 -21.24 25.61
N ARG A 243 -0.16 -22.05 26.64
CA ARG A 243 -1.44 -22.77 26.74
C ARG A 243 -2.64 -21.84 26.94
N GLU A 244 -2.44 -20.72 27.60
CA GLU A 244 -3.45 -19.68 27.81
C GLU A 244 -3.60 -18.74 26.60
N ARG A 245 -2.83 -19.00 25.54
CA ARG A 245 -2.90 -18.34 24.24
C ARG A 245 -3.45 -19.25 23.15
N GLU A 246 -4.05 -20.38 23.54
CA GLU A 246 -4.78 -21.29 22.68
C GLU A 246 -6.29 -21.01 22.75
N PHE A 247 -6.91 -20.88 21.59
CA PHE A 247 -8.32 -20.56 21.41
C PHE A 247 -8.97 -21.70 20.63
N PRO A 248 -9.48 -22.75 21.32
CA PRO A 248 -10.20 -23.83 20.69
C PRO A 248 -11.56 -23.34 20.18
N VAL A 249 -11.85 -23.63 18.92
CA VAL A 249 -13.09 -23.24 18.24
C VAL A 249 -13.63 -24.44 17.49
N ARG A 250 -14.95 -24.63 17.58
CA ARG A 250 -15.68 -25.71 16.92
C ARG A 250 -16.61 -25.10 15.88
N PHE A 251 -16.31 -25.36 14.61
CA PHE A 251 -17.14 -24.97 13.47
C PHE A 251 -18.21 -26.04 13.23
N ILE A 252 -19.44 -25.61 12.97
CA ILE A 252 -20.58 -26.47 12.65
C ILE A 252 -20.92 -26.27 11.18
N LEU A 253 -20.96 -27.36 10.40
CA LEU A 253 -21.33 -27.29 8.99
C LEU A 253 -22.82 -26.97 8.84
N THR A 254 -23.13 -26.10 7.88
CA THR A 254 -24.51 -25.81 7.49
C THR A 254 -25.12 -27.00 6.76
N SER A 255 -26.43 -26.96 6.49
CA SER A 255 -27.09 -28.00 5.65
C SER A 255 -26.41 -28.14 4.28
N GLN A 256 -25.94 -27.05 3.68
CA GLN A 256 -25.20 -27.09 2.42
C GLN A 256 -23.83 -27.74 2.61
N GLY A 257 -23.10 -27.38 3.66
CA GLY A 257 -21.83 -28.03 4.00
C GLY A 257 -21.97 -29.53 4.27
N ASN A 258 -23.10 -29.96 4.83
CA ASN A 258 -23.36 -31.37 5.07
C ASN A 258 -23.55 -32.19 3.78
N ASN A 259 -23.93 -31.56 2.67
CA ASN A 259 -24.09 -32.23 1.38
C ASN A 259 -22.76 -32.35 0.61
N ILE A 260 -21.70 -31.69 1.07
CA ILE A 260 -20.36 -31.76 0.48
C ILE A 260 -19.65 -33.01 1.00
N ASN A 261 -19.15 -33.84 0.08
CA ASN A 261 -18.33 -34.99 0.41
C ASN A 261 -17.30 -35.23 -0.71
N ASN A 262 -16.16 -35.84 -0.36
CA ASN A 262 -15.04 -36.10 -1.27
C ASN A 262 -14.50 -34.84 -1.98
N GLN A 263 -14.51 -33.70 -1.28
CA GLN A 263 -14.01 -32.42 -1.79
C GLN A 263 -13.06 -31.77 -0.79
N GLU A 264 -12.21 -30.87 -1.27
CA GLU A 264 -11.40 -30.00 -0.42
C GLU A 264 -12.13 -28.70 -0.11
N VAL A 265 -12.06 -28.29 1.15
CA VAL A 265 -12.62 -27.02 1.66
C VAL A 265 -11.56 -26.24 2.42
N LEU A 266 -11.78 -24.95 2.60
CA LEU A 266 -10.82 -24.02 3.17
C LEU A 266 -11.35 -23.47 4.49
N LEU A 267 -10.66 -23.76 5.59
CA LEU A 267 -10.79 -22.94 6.80
C LEU A 267 -10.06 -21.63 6.54
N ARG A 268 -10.81 -20.52 6.52
CA ARG A 268 -10.28 -19.19 6.20
C ARG A 268 -10.44 -18.27 7.39
N LEU A 269 -9.38 -17.51 7.69
CA LEU A 269 -9.41 -16.38 8.61
C LEU A 269 -9.35 -15.10 7.80
N GLU A 270 -10.24 -14.16 8.09
CA GLU A 270 -10.33 -12.88 7.43
C GLU A 270 -10.19 -11.74 8.45
N GLU A 271 -9.46 -10.69 8.08
CA GLU A 271 -9.24 -9.50 8.89
C GLU A 271 -9.97 -8.32 8.26
N LYS A 272 -10.63 -7.50 9.09
CA LYS A 272 -11.26 -6.27 8.61
C LYS A 272 -10.19 -5.23 8.27
N LEU A 273 -10.21 -4.71 7.05
CA LEU A 273 -9.31 -3.64 6.66
C LEU A 273 -9.65 -2.36 7.42
N THR A 274 -8.64 -1.72 8.03
CA THR A 274 -8.80 -0.52 8.86
C THR A 274 -9.58 0.57 8.13
N ASN A 275 -10.61 1.11 8.76
CA ASN A 275 -11.51 2.15 8.23
C ASN A 275 -12.32 1.75 6.98
N THR A 276 -12.54 0.45 6.74
CA THR A 276 -13.44 -0.01 5.67
C THR A 276 -14.40 -1.09 6.19
N SER A 277 -15.46 -1.37 5.43
CA SER A 277 -16.34 -2.53 5.65
C SER A 277 -15.79 -3.83 5.04
N HIS A 278 -14.68 -3.76 4.31
CA HIS A 278 -14.12 -4.90 3.58
C HIS A 278 -13.23 -5.77 4.46
N PHE A 279 -13.33 -7.08 4.23
CA PHE A 279 -12.49 -8.11 4.83
C PHE A 279 -11.44 -8.58 3.82
N THR A 280 -10.25 -8.91 4.30
CA THR A 280 -9.18 -9.50 3.50
C THR A 280 -8.72 -10.81 4.13
N GLU A 281 -8.33 -11.78 3.31
CA GLU A 281 -7.81 -13.04 3.82
C GLU A 281 -6.52 -12.82 4.61
N TYR A 282 -6.52 -13.28 5.85
CA TYR A 282 -5.37 -13.31 6.73
C TYR A 282 -4.54 -14.59 6.52
N LYS A 283 -5.21 -15.75 6.59
CA LYS A 283 -4.61 -17.09 6.47
C LYS A 283 -5.71 -18.10 6.13
N SER A 284 -5.36 -19.13 5.36
CA SER A 284 -6.25 -20.25 5.07
C SER A 284 -5.53 -21.59 5.15
N VAL A 285 -6.30 -22.65 5.43
CA VAL A 285 -5.83 -24.04 5.49
C VAL A 285 -6.86 -24.95 4.82
N SER A 286 -6.38 -25.82 3.92
CA SER A 286 -7.22 -26.84 3.26
C SER A 286 -7.48 -28.04 4.19
N TYR A 287 -8.73 -28.50 4.17
CA TYR A 287 -9.21 -29.73 4.77
C TYR A 287 -9.98 -30.55 3.74
N PRO A 288 -9.64 -31.82 3.49
CA PRO A 288 -10.53 -32.74 2.80
C PRO A 288 -11.77 -33.03 3.66
N ILE A 289 -12.94 -33.12 3.02
CA ILE A 289 -14.16 -33.68 3.60
C ILE A 289 -14.32 -35.12 3.11
N ARG A 290 -14.34 -36.08 4.04
CA ARG A 290 -14.58 -37.51 3.76
C ARG A 290 -15.51 -38.08 4.81
N ARG A 291 -16.81 -38.04 4.52
CA ARG A 291 -17.86 -38.54 5.40
C ARG A 291 -18.32 -39.90 4.92
N SER A 292 -18.36 -40.88 5.82
CA SER A 292 -19.10 -42.12 5.59
C SER A 292 -20.59 -41.80 5.74
N PHE A 293 -21.33 -41.79 4.63
CA PHE A 293 -22.78 -41.84 4.71
C PHE A 293 -23.14 -43.21 5.28
N THR A 294 -23.48 -43.29 6.57
CA THR A 294 -24.25 -44.42 7.07
C THR A 294 -25.61 -44.29 6.40
N GLY A 295 -25.85 -45.09 5.37
CA GLY A 295 -27.22 -45.39 4.96
C GLY A 295 -27.94 -45.94 6.19
N ASP A 296 -29.14 -45.43 6.43
CA ASP A 296 -30.05 -45.93 7.45
C ASP A 296 -30.17 -47.47 7.30
N PHE A 297 -29.67 -48.20 8.29
CA PHE A 297 -30.06 -49.60 8.48
C PHE A 297 -31.35 -49.57 9.27
N ASP A 298 -32.47 -49.50 8.56
CA ASP A 298 -33.79 -49.85 9.11
C ASP A 298 -33.81 -51.38 9.33
N PHE A 299 -34.07 -51.80 10.57
CA PHE A 299 -34.47 -53.16 10.95
C PHE A 299 -35.95 -53.14 11.35
#